data_AF-A0A1H7RCJ7-F1
#
_entry.id   AF-A0A1H7RCJ7-F1
#
_cell.length_a   1.000
_cell.length_b   1.000
_cell.length_c   1.000
_cell.angle_alpha   90.00
_cell.angle_beta   90.00
_cell.angle_gamma   90.00
#
_symmetry.space_group_name_H-M   'P 1'
#
loop_
_entity.id
_entity.type
_entity.pdbx_description
1 polymer ?
#
loop_
_entity_poly.entity_id
_entity_poly.type
_entity_poly.pdbx_seq_one_letter_code
_entity_poly.pdbx_strand_id
1 'polypeptide(L)' 'MKTGSLTRSALIFALIFFVANLAFDAYRAGGVTAGAFGSAVVTTLIATALYVLFLRFMSRRKDRSK' A
#
# COMPACT_ATOMS: atom_id res chain seq x y z
N MET A 1 15.43 12.80 3.09
CA MET A 1 14.14 12.93 2.37
C MET A 1 13.20 13.72 3.27
N LYS A 2 12.53 14.78 2.79
CA LYS A 2 11.53 15.49 3.61
C LYS A 2 10.42 14.49 3.97
N THR A 3 10.04 14.40 5.23
CA THR A 3 9.06 13.45 5.77
C THR A 3 7.73 13.49 4.99
N GLY A 4 7.33 14.68 4.51
CA GLY A 4 6.17 14.87 3.64
C GLY A 4 6.22 14.12 2.30
N SER A 5 7.41 13.83 1.76
CA SER A 5 7.53 13.04 0.51
C SER A 5 7.27 11.55 0.71
N LEU A 6 7.65 10.99 1.87
CA LEU A 6 7.43 9.57 2.18
C LEU A 6 5.95 9.29 2.47
N THR A 7 5.28 10.16 3.24
CA THR A 7 3.85 10.02 3.52
C THR A 7 3.01 10.17 2.26
N ARG A 8 3.34 11.13 1.39
CA ARG A 8 2.65 11.31 0.10
C ARG A 8 2.82 10.08 -0.79
N SER A 9 4.04 9.54 -0.90
CA SER A 9 4.28 8.33 -1.69
C SER A 9 3.55 7.10 -1.13
N ALA A 10 3.49 6.94 0.19
CA ALA A 10 2.75 5.86 0.82
C ALA A 10 1.22 5.99 0.58
N LEU A 11 0.68 7.21 0.65
CA LEU A 11 -0.74 7.48 0.36
C LEU A 11 -1.10 7.19 -1.09
N ILE A 12 -0.27 7.64 -2.05
CA ILE A 12 -0.51 7.37 -3.47
C ILE A 12 -0.45 5.86 -3.73
N PHE A 13 0.54 5.17 -3.17
CA PHE A 13 0.64 3.71 -3.26
C PHE A 13 -0.61 3.03 -2.69
N ALA A 14 -1.01 3.38 -1.47
CA ALA A 14 -2.17 2.80 -0.81
C ALA A 14 -3.45 3.01 -1.62
N LEU A 15 -3.66 4.21 -2.18
CA LEU A 15 -4.83 4.53 -2.99
C LEU A 15 -4.88 3.69 -4.28
N ILE A 16 -3.79 3.65 -5.03
CA ILE A 16 -3.71 2.89 -6.28
C ILE A 16 -3.91 1.40 -5.99
N PHE A 17 -3.22 0.88 -4.98
CA PHE A 17 -3.29 -0.52 -4.60
C PHE A 17 -4.69 -0.90 -4.11
N PHE A 18 -5.33 -0.04 -3.32
CA PHE A 18 -6.71 -0.25 -2.86
C PHE A 18 -7.68 -0.35 -4.02
N VAL A 19 -7.64 0.60 -4.95
CA VAL A 19 -8.55 0.61 -6.11
C VAL A 19 -8.33 -0.64 -6.97
N ALA A 20 -7.08 -0.99 -7.25
CA ALA A 20 -6.76 -2.18 -8.04
C ALA A 20 -7.22 -3.48 -7.35
N ASN A 21 -6.98 -3.60 -6.04
CA ASN A 21 -7.34 -4.80 -5.29
C ASN A 21 -8.86 -4.90 -5.11
N LEU A 22 -9.54 -3.78 -4.85
CA LEU A 22 -11.00 -3.73 -4.78
C LEU A 22 -11.64 -4.11 -6.12
N ALA A 23 -11.10 -3.60 -7.24
CA ALA A 23 -11.60 -3.96 -8.57
C ALA A 23 -11.43 -5.47 -8.84
N PHE A 24 -10.29 -6.04 -8.47
CA PHE A 24 -10.03 -7.47 -8.62
C PHE A 24 -10.96 -8.32 -7.74
N ASP A 25 -11.08 -8.00 -6.46
CA ASP A 25 -11.95 -8.74 -5.54
C ASP A 25 -13.42 -8.57 -5.90
N ALA A 26 -13.84 -7.39 -6.34
CA ALA A 26 -15.19 -7.16 -6.84
C ALA A 26 -15.47 -7.96 -8.11
N TYR A 27 -14.53 -8.00 -9.06
CA TYR A 27 -14.65 -8.84 -10.25
C TYR A 27 -14.78 -10.32 -9.88
N ARG A 28 -13.93 -10.82 -8.97
CA ARG A 28 -13.95 -12.20 -8.50
C ARG A 28 -15.23 -12.56 -7.73
N ALA A 29 -15.78 -11.60 -6.97
CA ALA A 29 -17.00 -11.79 -6.19
C ALA A 29 -18.30 -11.53 -6.98
N GLY A 30 -18.21 -11.10 -8.24
CA GLY A 30 -19.38 -10.72 -9.05
C GLY A 30 -20.01 -9.37 -8.67
N GLY A 31 -19.29 -8.53 -7.92
CA GLY A 31 -19.72 -7.20 -7.50
C GLY A 31 -18.98 -6.67 -6.27
N VAL A 32 -19.21 -5.39 -5.94
CA VAL A 32 -18.65 -4.78 -4.72
C VAL A 32 -19.46 -5.26 -3.51
N THR A 33 -18.99 -6.35 -2.91
CA THR A 33 -19.58 -6.94 -1.70
C THR A 33 -18.81 -6.48 -0.45
N ALA A 34 -19.43 -6.64 0.73
CA ALA A 34 -18.75 -6.37 2.00
C ALA A 34 -17.47 -7.22 2.17
N GLY A 35 -17.46 -8.45 1.66
CA GLY A 35 -16.29 -9.32 1.66
C GLY A 35 -15.17 -8.81 0.74
N ALA A 36 -15.52 -8.37 -0.48
CA ALA A 36 -14.55 -7.77 -1.40
C ALA A 36 -13.96 -6.46 -0.86
N PHE A 37 -14.80 -5.61 -0.25
CA PHE A 37 -14.33 -4.39 0.38
C PHE A 37 -13.43 -4.67 1.59
N GLY A 38 -13.85 -5.57 2.49
CA GLY A 38 -13.08 -5.93 3.68
C GLY A 38 -11.72 -6.53 3.33
N SER A 39 -11.68 -7.47 2.38
CA SER A 39 -10.43 -8.05 1.88
C SER A 39 -9.52 -7.02 1.20
N ALA A 40 -10.08 -6.10 0.40
CA ALA A 40 -9.32 -5.02 -0.21
C ALA A 40 -8.70 -4.07 0.83
N VAL A 41 -9.44 -3.70 1.87
CA VAL A 41 -8.91 -2.86 2.96
C VAL A 41 -7.76 -3.56 3.69
N VAL A 42 -7.96 -4.81 4.12
CA VAL A 42 -6.94 -5.57 4.88
C VAL A 42 -5.67 -5.75 4.05
N THR A 43 -5.81 -6.18 2.79
CA THR A 43 -4.67 -6.40 1.89
C THR A 43 -3.91 -5.10 1.64
N THR A 44 -4.62 -3.98 1.44
CA THR A 44 -4.00 -2.67 1.24
C THR A 44 -3.21 -2.21 2.47
N LEU A 45 -3.75 -2.39 3.68
CA LEU A 45 -3.06 -2.00 4.90
C LEU A 45 -1.76 -2.79 5.08
N ILE A 46 -1.79 -4.10 4.85
CA ILE A 46 -0.61 -4.97 4.93
C ILE A 46 0.42 -4.56 3.87
N ALA A 47 0.01 -4.39 2.61
CA ALA A 47 0.90 -3.98 1.52
C ALA A 47 1.55 -2.61 1.79
N THR A 48 0.77 -1.65 2.29
CA THR A 48 1.26 -0.30 2.63
C THR A 48 2.26 -0.34 3.78
N ALA A 49 2.00 -1.15 4.82
CA ALA A 49 2.92 -1.33 5.93
C ALA A 49 4.26 -1.91 5.46
N LEU A 50 4.23 -2.93 4.61
CA LEU A 50 5.43 -3.54 4.01
C LEU A 50 6.19 -2.53 3.14
N TYR A 51 5.49 -1.73 2.33
CA TYR A 51 6.10 -0.71 1.50
C TYR A 51 6.81 0.36 2.35
N VAL A 52 6.17 0.83 3.43
CA VAL A 52 6.80 1.79 4.36
C VAL A 52 8.02 1.17 5.05
N LEU A 53 7.94 -0.09 5.47
CA LEU A 53 9.07 -0.81 6.07
C LEU A 53 10.23 -0.91 5.07
N PHE A 54 9.94 -1.25 3.82
CA PHE A 54 10.91 -1.33 2.73
C PHE A 54 11.60 0.02 2.47
N LEU A 55 10.84 1.10 2.36
CA LEU A 55 11.39 2.46 2.18
C LEU A 55 12.29 2.87 3.35
N ARG A 56 11.90 2.54 4.59
CA ARG A 56 12.72 2.77 5.79
C ARG A 56 14.01 1.96 5.76
N PHE A 57 13.94 0.69 5.36
CA PHE A 57 15.10 -0.18 5.26
C PHE A 57 16.10 0.31 4.19
N MET A 58 15.61 0.68 3.01
CA MET A 58 16.43 1.24 1.94
C MET A 58 17.09 2.56 2.33
N SER A 59 16.37 3.43 3.04
CA SER A 59 16.94 4.69 3.56
C SER A 59 18.11 4.42 4.52
N ARG A 60 17.96 3.47 5.44
CA ARG A 60 19.02 3.07 6.38
C ARG A 60 20.23 2.44 5.71
N ARG A 61 20.04 1.66 4.64
CA ARG A 61 21.14 1.10 3.86
C ARG A 61 21.92 2.18 3.12
N LYS A 62 21.23 3.17 2.56
CA LYS A 62 21.85 4.30 1.86
C LYS A 62 22.72 5.15 2.78
N ASP A 63 22.30 5.34 4.03
CA ASP A 63 23.09 6.09 5.03
C ASP A 63 24.33 5.32 5.53
N ARG A 64 24.29 3.99 5.54
CA ARG A 64 25.44 3.13 5.93
C ARG A 64 26.47 2.90 4.82
N SER A 65 26.20 3.34 3.61
CA SER A 65 27.09 3.18 2.45
C SER A 65 27.88 4.46 2.12
N LYS A 66 27.80 5.47 2.99
CA LYS A 66 28.64 6.69 2.97
C LYS A 66 29.66 6.60 4.10
#